data_AF-A0A090LSX1-F1
#
_entry.id   AF-A0A090LSX1-F1
#
_cell.length_a   1.000
_cell.length_b   1.000
_cell.length_c   1.000
_cell.angle_alpha   90.00
_cell.angle_beta   90.00
_cell.angle_gamma   90.00
#
_symmetry.space_group_name_H-M   'P 1'
#
loop_
_entity.id
_entity.type
_entity.pdbx_description
1 polymer ?
#
loop_
_entity_poly.entity_id
_entity_poly.type
_entity_poly.pdbx_seq_one_letter_code
_entity_poly.pdbx_strand_id
1 'polypeptide(L)'
;MFSQFRMVRSSMKGEYDLEITNVTEWVDGFYDCQVTSSKNNNIIEKTKPVYLEVLKLPEDYGIFDKQGYGKKHKNGDFIFAKEGVPIEEICFVSKTHSTPKIYWAITKSGTLDNIISWISDDIPDVHVIIDSDNDTLKQGDKVRLICNVNSKPEHSGKYTWYHNNELLKKVTIKILYIEHLIPDEHNSHFTCRVNNVLKSGSNKIL
;
A
#
# COMPACT_ATOMS: atom_id res chain seq x y z
N MET A 1 -28.16 22.43 12.36
CA MET A 1 -27.29 21.72 13.33
C MET A 1 -27.44 20.23 13.04
N PHE A 2 -26.42 19.57 12.50
CA PHE A 2 -26.32 18.12 12.26
C PHE A 2 -27.41 17.41 11.42
N SER A 3 -27.96 18.03 10.37
CA SER A 3 -28.95 17.37 9.48
C SER A 3 -28.42 16.14 8.73
N GLN A 4 -27.12 15.88 8.84
CA GLN A 4 -26.41 14.84 8.12
C GLN A 4 -26.18 13.56 8.96
N PHE A 5 -26.39 13.62 10.28
CA PHE A 5 -26.25 12.47 11.17
C PHE A 5 -27.62 11.92 11.56
N ARG A 6 -27.81 10.60 11.47
CA ARG A 6 -29.06 9.93 11.86
C ARG A 6 -28.74 8.66 12.63
N MET A 7 -29.47 8.43 13.73
CA MET A 7 -29.45 7.14 14.41
C MET A 7 -30.52 6.25 13.79
N VAL A 8 -30.13 5.09 13.26
CA VAL A 8 -31.03 4.08 12.71
C VAL A 8 -31.14 2.96 13.74
N ARG A 9 -32.38 2.63 14.15
CA ARG A 9 -32.61 1.68 15.25
C ARG A 9 -33.28 0.42 14.75
N SER A 10 -32.75 -0.72 15.17
CA SER A 10 -33.38 -2.04 15.03
C SER A 10 -33.62 -2.60 16.43
N SER A 11 -34.71 -2.18 17.06
CA SER A 11 -35.03 -2.54 18.45
C SER A 11 -35.22 -4.04 18.66
N MET A 12 -35.65 -4.77 17.63
CA MET A 12 -35.81 -6.24 17.69
C MET A 12 -34.47 -6.99 17.68
N LYS A 13 -33.39 -6.35 17.22
CA LYS A 13 -32.03 -6.92 17.19
C LYS A 13 -31.08 -6.26 18.19
N GLY A 14 -31.50 -5.16 18.82
CA GLY A 14 -30.64 -4.37 19.71
C GLY A 14 -29.57 -3.55 18.98
N GLU A 15 -29.75 -3.28 17.68
CA GLU A 15 -28.79 -2.53 16.86
C GLU A 15 -29.16 -1.04 16.85
N TYR A 16 -28.16 -0.18 17.01
CA TYR A 16 -28.28 1.28 17.04
C TYR A 16 -27.17 1.87 16.18
N ASP A 17 -27.45 1.96 14.88
CA ASP A 17 -26.46 2.31 13.87
C ASP A 17 -26.39 3.84 13.71
N LEU A 18 -25.16 4.35 13.54
CA LEU A 18 -24.93 5.73 13.14
C LEU A 18 -24.85 5.79 11.61
N GLU A 19 -25.80 6.49 11.00
CA GLU A 19 -25.78 6.82 9.59
C GLU A 19 -25.32 8.27 9.39
N ILE A 20 -24.36 8.47 8.50
CA ILE A 20 -23.83 9.78 8.13
C ILE A 20 -24.11 9.97 6.63
N THR A 21 -24.95 10.93 6.30
CA THR A 21 -25.26 11.33 4.91
C THR A 21 -24.39 12.53 4.53
N ASN A 22 -24.15 12.76 3.22
CA ASN A 22 -23.35 13.89 2.73
C ASN A 22 -22.04 14.08 3.52
N VAL A 23 -21.26 13.01 3.64
CA VAL A 23 -19.97 12.99 4.33
C VAL A 23 -19.06 14.06 3.72
N THR A 24 -18.54 14.95 4.57
CA THR A 24 -17.59 16.00 4.21
C THR A 24 -16.40 15.95 5.15
N GLU A 25 -15.34 16.66 4.81
CA GLU A 25 -14.11 16.75 5.59
C GLU A 25 -14.35 17.21 7.06
N TRP A 26 -15.45 17.92 7.32
CA TRP A 26 -15.89 18.34 8.65
C TRP A 26 -16.36 17.22 9.57
N VAL A 27 -16.52 15.98 9.08
CA VAL A 27 -16.92 14.84 9.93
C VAL A 27 -15.72 14.07 10.48
N ASP A 28 -14.49 14.49 10.20
CA ASP A 28 -13.31 13.85 10.77
C ASP A 28 -13.29 13.99 12.29
N GLY A 29 -13.04 12.88 12.98
CA GLY A 29 -13.03 12.90 14.42
C GLY A 29 -13.17 11.54 15.09
N PHE A 30 -13.13 11.56 16.41
CA PHE A 30 -13.35 10.38 17.24
C PHE A 30 -14.83 10.17 17.49
N TYR A 31 -15.28 8.94 17.25
CA TYR A 31 -16.63 8.46 17.51
C TYR A 31 -16.56 7.33 18.53
N ASP A 32 -17.43 7.37 19.53
CA ASP A 32 -17.64 6.27 20.48
C ASP A 32 -19.12 5.99 20.66
N CYS A 33 -19.44 4.74 21.01
CA CYS A 33 -20.79 4.36 21.39
C CYS A 33 -20.92 4.54 22.89
N GLN A 34 -21.89 5.35 23.31
CA GLN A 34 -22.17 5.67 24.71
C GLN A 34 -23.55 5.16 25.10
N VAL A 35 -23.64 4.47 26.23
CA VAL A 35 -24.88 3.87 26.73
C VAL A 35 -25.12 4.32 28.17
N THR A 36 -26.34 4.76 28.45
CA THR A 36 -26.79 5.16 29.79
C THR A 36 -27.88 4.24 30.31
N SER A 37 -27.98 4.13 31.64
CA SER A 37 -29.13 3.48 32.26
C SER A 37 -30.40 4.31 32.08
N SER A 38 -31.54 3.65 31.84
CA SER A 38 -32.84 4.31 31.70
C SER A 38 -33.32 5.05 32.96
N LYS A 39 -32.77 4.71 34.14
CA LYS A 39 -33.14 5.30 35.43
C LYS A 39 -32.12 6.31 35.96
N ASN A 40 -30.91 6.34 35.40
CA ASN A 40 -29.85 7.23 35.85
C ASN A 40 -28.92 7.59 34.68
N ASN A 41 -29.09 8.81 34.16
CA ASN A 41 -28.29 9.31 33.03
C ASN A 41 -26.87 9.73 33.44
N ASN A 42 -26.53 9.70 34.73
CA ASN A 42 -25.21 10.09 35.22
C ASN A 42 -24.17 8.95 35.11
N ILE A 43 -24.62 7.72 34.83
CA ILE A 43 -23.73 6.57 34.60
C ILE A 43 -23.71 6.32 33.08
N ILE A 44 -22.62 6.76 32.45
CA ILE A 44 -22.36 6.59 31.02
C ILE A 44 -21.23 5.56 30.87
N GLU A 45 -21.55 4.43 30.27
CA GLU A 45 -20.54 3.48 29.79
C GLU A 45 -20.23 3.80 28.32
N LYS A 46 -18.97 3.65 27.91
CA LYS A 46 -18.54 3.94 26.54
C LYS A 46 -17.58 2.92 25.97
N THR A 47 -17.60 2.76 24.66
CA THR A 47 -16.61 1.95 23.95
C THR A 47 -15.26 2.66 23.88
N LYS A 48 -14.21 1.93 23.44
CA LYS A 48 -13.01 2.58 22.92
C LYS A 48 -13.41 3.39 21.66
N PRO A 49 -12.93 4.63 21.50
CA PRO A 49 -13.29 5.43 20.34
C PRO A 49 -12.62 4.90 19.06
N VAL A 50 -13.29 5.11 17.94
CA VAL A 50 -12.77 4.89 16.58
C VAL A 50 -12.64 6.26 15.92
N TYR A 51 -11.53 6.49 15.21
CA TYR A 51 -11.35 7.70 14.42
C TYR A 51 -11.93 7.49 13.01
N LEU A 52 -12.85 8.35 12.60
CA LEU A 52 -13.33 8.44 11.23
C LEU A 52 -12.47 9.46 10.50
N GLU A 53 -11.82 9.05 9.41
CA GLU A 53 -11.05 9.92 8.53
C GLU A 53 -11.70 9.95 7.14
N VAL A 54 -12.04 11.13 6.66
CA VAL A 54 -12.60 11.36 5.32
C VAL A 54 -11.47 11.62 4.36
N LEU A 55 -11.29 10.68 3.44
CA LEU A 55 -10.28 10.75 2.40
C LEU A 55 -10.74 11.70 1.30
N LYS A 56 -10.03 12.82 1.16
CA LYS A 56 -10.20 13.78 0.07
C LYS A 56 -9.00 13.73 -0.87
N LEU A 57 -9.25 13.58 -2.17
CA LEU A 57 -8.19 13.67 -3.18
C LEU A 57 -7.60 15.08 -3.19
N PRO A 58 -6.27 15.24 -3.35
CA PRO A 58 -5.66 16.55 -3.48
C PRO A 58 -6.25 17.34 -4.66
N GLU A 59 -6.65 18.58 -4.41
CA GLU A 59 -7.25 19.45 -5.43
C GLU A 59 -6.18 20.11 -6.33
N ASP A 60 -4.98 20.32 -5.80
CA ASP A 60 -3.88 20.92 -6.55
C ASP A 60 -2.58 20.17 -6.30
N TYR A 61 -2.12 19.48 -7.33
CA TYR A 61 -0.87 18.75 -7.36
C TYR A 61 -0.18 18.90 -8.72
N GLY A 62 1.13 18.69 -8.77
CA GLY A 62 1.87 18.62 -10.01
C GLY A 62 3.38 18.50 -9.82
N ILE A 63 4.08 18.42 -10.95
CA ILE A 63 5.54 18.37 -11.02
C ILE A 63 6.03 19.81 -11.14
N PHE A 64 7.03 20.16 -10.34
CA PHE A 64 7.64 21.48 -10.28
C PHE A 64 9.15 21.37 -10.40
N ASP A 65 9.71 22.22 -11.25
CA ASP A 65 11.15 22.36 -11.38
C ASP A 65 11.71 23.04 -10.11
N LYS A 66 12.59 22.33 -9.40
CA LYS A 66 13.25 22.85 -8.20
C LYS A 66 14.28 23.93 -8.54
N GLN A 67 14.90 23.83 -9.70
CA GLN A 67 15.96 24.72 -10.18
C GLN A 67 15.36 25.95 -10.91
N GLY A 68 14.18 25.80 -11.51
CA GLY A 68 13.45 26.83 -12.26
C GLY A 68 12.40 27.63 -11.46
N TYR A 69 12.78 28.21 -10.32
CA TYR A 69 11.93 29.08 -9.48
C TYR A 69 10.57 28.47 -9.05
N GLY A 70 10.41 27.14 -9.05
CA GLY A 70 9.15 26.50 -8.66
C GLY A 70 8.03 26.71 -9.68
N LYS A 71 8.35 26.66 -10.98
CA LYS A 71 7.33 26.67 -12.03
C LYS A 71 6.67 25.29 -12.14
N LYS A 72 5.34 25.25 -12.08
CA LYS A 72 4.55 24.04 -12.34
C LYS A 72 4.65 23.67 -13.82
N HIS A 73 5.04 22.42 -14.11
CA HIS A 73 5.00 21.87 -15.46
C HIS A 73 3.55 21.70 -15.93
N LYS A 74 3.29 22.01 -17.20
CA LYS A 74 2.03 21.79 -17.88
C LYS A 74 2.03 20.43 -18.57
N ASN A 75 0.84 19.95 -18.92
CA ASN A 75 0.71 18.70 -19.65
C ASN A 75 1.41 18.82 -21.02
N GLY A 76 2.32 17.89 -21.32
CA GLY A 76 3.15 17.91 -22.52
C GLY A 76 4.45 18.71 -22.41
N ASP A 77 4.76 19.32 -21.26
CA ASP A 77 6.07 19.95 -21.04
C ASP A 77 7.20 18.89 -21.06
N PHE A 78 8.35 19.28 -21.60
CA PHE A 78 9.55 18.44 -21.64
C PHE A 78 10.55 18.89 -20.59
N ILE A 79 11.07 17.93 -19.83
CA ILE A 79 12.19 18.14 -18.92
C ILE A 79 13.45 17.66 -19.65
N PHE A 80 14.41 18.56 -19.86
CA PHE A 80 15.67 18.24 -20.51
C PHE A 80 16.75 18.02 -19.45
N ALA A 81 17.44 16.88 -19.53
CA ALA A 81 18.59 16.57 -18.68
C ALA A 81 19.82 16.28 -19.55
N LYS A 82 20.99 16.67 -19.06
CA LYS A 82 22.27 16.28 -19.67
C LYS A 82 22.75 14.98 -19.05
N GLU A 83 23.30 14.08 -19.85
CA GLU A 83 23.88 12.83 -19.37
C GLU A 83 24.91 13.08 -18.25
N GLY A 84 24.80 12.31 -17.17
CA GLY A 84 25.66 12.42 -15.98
C GLY A 84 25.36 13.62 -15.07
N VAL A 85 24.44 14.52 -15.44
CA VAL A 85 24.05 15.67 -14.63
C VAL A 85 22.75 15.34 -13.88
N PRO A 86 22.74 15.40 -12.54
CA PRO A 86 21.52 15.15 -11.77
C PRO A 86 20.50 16.27 -11.96
N ILE A 87 19.23 15.90 -11.97
CA ILE A 87 18.09 16.84 -11.93
C ILE A 87 17.26 16.58 -10.67
N GLU A 88 16.58 17.62 -10.20
CA GLU A 88 15.70 17.51 -9.04
C GLU A 88 14.34 18.12 -9.38
N GLU A 89 13.30 17.31 -9.28
CA GLU A 89 11.91 17.71 -9.49
C GLU A 89 11.13 17.51 -8.19
N ILE A 90 10.07 18.31 -8.01
CA ILE A 90 9.22 18.27 -6.82
C ILE A 90 7.81 17.86 -7.23
N CYS A 91 7.25 16.86 -6.55
CA CYS A 91 5.82 16.59 -6.58
C CYS A 91 5.21 17.44 -5.47
N PHE A 92 4.71 18.63 -5.83
CA PHE A 92 4.07 19.51 -4.88
C PHE A 92 2.58 19.18 -4.82
N VAL A 93 2.07 19.03 -3.61
CA VAL A 93 0.68 18.70 -3.33
C VAL A 93 0.18 19.70 -2.29
N SER A 94 -0.97 20.32 -2.55
CA SER A 94 -1.59 21.28 -1.63
C SER A 94 -3.10 21.06 -1.54
N LYS A 95 -3.73 21.76 -0.57
CA LYS A 95 -5.18 21.66 -0.30
C LYS A 95 -5.62 20.22 -0.01
N THR A 96 -4.83 19.53 0.80
CA THR A 96 -5.11 18.16 1.23
C THR A 96 -5.79 18.17 2.59
N HIS A 97 -6.81 17.31 2.75
CA HIS A 97 -7.47 17.14 4.04
C HIS A 97 -6.70 16.17 4.96
N SER A 98 -6.12 15.11 4.38
CA SER A 98 -5.25 14.16 5.07
C SER A 98 -3.83 14.20 4.51
N THR A 99 -2.87 13.67 5.27
CA THR A 99 -1.47 13.57 4.84
C THR A 99 -1.39 12.66 3.61
N PRO A 100 -1.06 13.19 2.42
CA PRO A 100 -1.04 12.38 1.21
C PRO A 100 0.15 11.42 1.22
N LYS A 101 -0.06 10.22 0.70
CA LYS A 101 1.06 9.35 0.31
C LYS A 101 1.49 9.70 -1.10
N ILE A 102 2.75 10.12 -1.25
CA ILE A 102 3.29 10.61 -2.52
C ILE A 102 4.18 9.54 -3.14
N TYR A 103 3.97 9.29 -4.43
CA TYR A 103 4.76 8.38 -5.24
C TYR A 103 5.10 9.05 -6.56
N TRP A 104 6.32 8.86 -7.02
CA TRP A 104 6.72 9.15 -8.39
C TRP A 104 6.49 7.91 -9.25
N ALA A 105 6.19 8.11 -10.52
CA ALA A 105 5.96 7.02 -11.47
C ALA A 105 6.68 7.28 -12.79
N ILE A 106 7.33 6.25 -13.32
CA ILE A 106 7.84 6.22 -14.69
C ILE A 106 6.76 5.52 -15.53
N THR A 107 6.27 6.18 -16.57
CA THR A 107 5.23 5.66 -17.45
C THR A 107 5.71 5.59 -18.90
N LYS A 108 5.15 4.67 -19.68
CA LYS A 108 5.48 4.54 -21.11
C LYS A 108 4.75 5.57 -21.97
N SER A 109 3.51 5.90 -21.60
CA SER A 109 2.59 6.74 -22.40
C SER A 109 2.09 7.98 -21.65
N GLY A 110 2.55 8.24 -20.41
CA GLY A 110 2.00 9.32 -19.59
C GLY A 110 0.67 8.99 -18.91
N THR A 111 0.18 7.76 -19.03
CA THR A 111 -1.15 7.35 -18.53
C THR A 111 -1.04 6.33 -17.39
N LEU A 112 -2.10 6.25 -16.56
CA LEU A 112 -2.14 5.40 -15.36
C LEU A 112 -2.17 3.90 -15.65
N ASP A 113 -2.55 3.51 -16.87
CA ASP A 113 -2.60 2.11 -17.32
C ASP A 113 -1.25 1.57 -17.82
N ASN A 114 -0.25 2.45 -18.02
CA ASN A 114 1.05 2.08 -18.59
C ASN A 114 2.23 2.50 -17.69
N ILE A 115 2.13 2.13 -16.41
CA ILE A 115 3.15 2.42 -15.41
C ILE A 115 4.25 1.36 -15.50
N ILE A 116 5.49 1.81 -15.72
CA ILE A 116 6.69 0.97 -15.79
C ILE A 116 7.22 0.71 -14.39
N SER A 117 7.35 1.78 -13.59
CA SER A 117 7.87 1.69 -12.23
C SER A 117 7.30 2.79 -11.35
N TRP A 118 7.14 2.47 -10.08
CA TRP A 118 6.93 3.44 -9.02
C TRP A 118 8.27 3.84 -8.39
N ILE A 119 8.29 4.94 -7.64
CA ILE A 119 9.45 5.53 -6.98
C ILE A 119 8.92 6.14 -5.67
N SER A 120 9.36 5.63 -4.52
CA SER A 120 8.98 6.12 -3.18
C SER A 120 10.04 5.78 -2.15
N ASP A 121 10.01 6.50 -1.03
CA ASP A 121 10.89 6.31 0.12
C ASP A 121 10.53 5.08 0.96
N ASP A 122 9.34 4.51 0.79
CA ASP A 122 8.90 3.32 1.50
C ASP A 122 9.69 2.08 1.01
N ILE A 123 10.32 1.38 1.95
CA ILE A 123 10.89 0.05 1.68
C ILE A 123 9.70 -0.90 1.54
N PRO A 124 9.54 -1.58 0.40
CA PRO A 124 8.42 -2.50 0.22
C PRO A 124 8.50 -3.61 1.28
N ASP A 125 7.40 -3.84 1.98
CA ASP A 125 7.26 -4.96 2.90
C ASP A 125 7.12 -6.25 2.08
N VAL A 126 8.17 -7.07 2.08
CA VAL A 126 8.27 -8.29 1.27
C VAL A 126 8.05 -9.47 2.19
N HIS A 127 7.29 -10.47 1.73
CA HIS A 127 7.11 -11.77 2.39
C HIS A 127 7.13 -12.88 1.36
N VAL A 128 7.84 -13.98 1.64
CA VAL A 128 7.70 -15.19 0.84
C VAL A 128 6.58 -16.04 1.45
N ILE A 129 5.61 -16.41 0.63
CA ILE A 129 4.48 -17.27 1.01
C ILE A 129 4.64 -18.61 0.29
N ILE A 130 4.45 -19.71 1.03
CA ILE A 130 4.36 -21.05 0.45
C ILE A 130 2.90 -21.30 0.08
N ASP A 131 2.67 -21.59 -1.19
CA ASP A 131 1.38 -21.98 -1.74
C ASP A 131 1.48 -23.44 -2.19
N SER A 132 0.79 -24.30 -1.45
CA SER A 132 0.81 -25.77 -1.53
C SER A 132 -0.60 -26.29 -1.29
N ASP A 133 -0.99 -27.35 -2.00
CA ASP A 133 -2.27 -28.03 -1.78
C ASP A 133 -2.28 -28.87 -0.49
N ASN A 134 -1.11 -29.11 0.11
CA ASN A 134 -0.93 -29.92 1.31
C ASN A 134 -0.51 -29.07 2.52
N ASP A 135 -1.10 -29.34 3.69
CA ASP A 135 -0.72 -28.76 4.99
C ASP A 135 0.70 -29.15 5.43
N THR A 136 1.24 -30.25 4.91
CA THR A 136 2.60 -30.72 5.18
C THR A 136 3.31 -31.06 3.88
N LEU A 137 4.51 -30.52 3.71
CA LEU A 137 5.33 -30.74 2.52
C LEU A 137 6.12 -32.04 2.63
N LYS A 138 6.11 -32.83 1.55
CA LYS A 138 6.86 -34.08 1.43
C LYS A 138 7.76 -34.07 0.21
N GLN A 139 8.73 -34.99 0.21
CA GLN A 139 9.58 -35.20 -0.95
C GLN A 139 8.73 -35.52 -2.19
N GLY A 140 9.04 -34.85 -3.30
CA GLY A 140 8.33 -34.98 -4.57
C GLY A 140 7.10 -34.09 -4.71
N ASP A 141 6.69 -33.37 -3.66
CA ASP A 141 5.59 -32.41 -3.76
C ASP A 141 5.95 -31.24 -4.68
N LYS A 142 4.91 -30.67 -5.27
CA LYS A 142 4.98 -29.45 -6.08
C LYS A 142 4.59 -28.27 -5.21
N VAL A 143 5.43 -27.25 -5.17
CA VAL A 143 5.15 -26.03 -4.40
C VAL A 143 5.40 -24.77 -5.21
N ARG A 144 4.61 -23.74 -4.90
CA ARG A 144 4.77 -22.40 -5.45
C ARG A 144 5.23 -21.49 -4.31
N LEU A 145 6.40 -20.90 -4.47
CA LEU A 145 6.84 -19.82 -3.58
C LEU A 145 6.41 -18.50 -4.20
N ILE A 146 5.57 -17.76 -3.50
CA ILE A 146 5.03 -16.47 -3.94
C ILE A 146 5.75 -15.37 -3.19
N CYS A 147 6.38 -14.46 -3.93
CA CYS A 147 6.91 -13.24 -3.36
C CYS A 147 5.78 -12.22 -3.20
N ASN A 148 5.17 -12.17 -2.02
CA ASN A 148 4.18 -11.17 -1.70
C ASN A 148 4.88 -9.84 -1.38
N VAL A 149 4.41 -8.76 -1.99
CA VAL A 149 4.96 -7.43 -1.79
C VAL A 149 3.82 -6.53 -1.36
N ASN A 150 3.77 -6.22 -0.07
CA ASN A 150 2.81 -5.28 0.50
C ASN A 150 3.32 -3.84 0.27
N SER A 151 3.41 -3.43 -0.99
CA SER A 151 3.66 -2.04 -1.36
C SER A 151 2.38 -1.39 -1.84
N LYS A 152 2.19 -0.13 -1.48
CA LYS A 152 1.22 0.75 -2.13
C LYS A 152 2.02 1.83 -2.84
N PRO A 153 1.76 2.14 -4.12
CA PRO A 153 1.02 1.31 -5.07
C PRO A 153 1.69 -0.06 -5.29
N GLU A 154 0.95 -0.98 -5.92
CA GLU A 154 1.41 -2.35 -6.14
C GLU A 154 2.74 -2.36 -6.93
N HIS A 155 3.69 -3.17 -6.47
CA HIS A 155 5.01 -3.25 -7.08
C HIS A 155 4.91 -3.86 -8.49
N SER A 156 5.35 -3.11 -9.50
CA SER A 156 5.45 -3.56 -10.89
C SER A 156 6.89 -3.88 -11.32
N GLY A 157 7.84 -3.90 -10.37
CA GLY A 157 9.27 -4.03 -10.66
C GLY A 157 9.72 -5.48 -10.86
N LYS A 158 11.03 -5.66 -11.06
CA LYS A 158 11.63 -6.99 -11.23
C LYS A 158 11.79 -7.70 -9.89
N TYR A 159 11.50 -9.00 -9.90
CA TYR A 159 11.76 -9.91 -8.79
C TYR A 159 13.12 -10.58 -8.98
N THR A 160 13.81 -10.85 -7.88
CA THR A 160 15.07 -11.59 -7.87
C THR A 160 15.02 -12.62 -6.77
N TRP A 161 15.22 -13.88 -7.13
CA TRP A 161 15.21 -14.99 -6.19
C TRP A 161 16.61 -15.47 -5.85
N TYR A 162 16.78 -15.90 -4.59
CA TYR A 162 17.98 -16.55 -4.12
C TYR A 162 17.63 -17.85 -3.41
N HIS A 163 18.46 -18.87 -3.61
CA HIS A 163 18.43 -20.13 -2.87
C HIS A 163 19.76 -20.25 -2.13
N ASN A 164 19.73 -20.34 -0.80
CA ASN A 164 20.94 -20.37 0.04
C ASN A 164 21.91 -19.20 -0.24
N ASN A 165 21.34 -18.00 -0.47
CA ASN A 165 22.04 -16.78 -0.90
C ASN A 165 22.66 -16.81 -2.31
N GLU A 166 22.49 -17.89 -3.08
CA GLU A 166 22.89 -17.94 -4.49
C GLU A 166 21.80 -17.43 -5.41
N LEU A 167 22.18 -16.61 -6.40
CA LEU A 167 21.24 -15.96 -7.31
C LEU A 167 20.63 -16.96 -8.31
N LEU A 168 19.29 -17.08 -8.31
CA LEU A 168 18.54 -17.85 -9.29
C LEU A 168 18.31 -17.03 -10.57
N LYS A 169 19.33 -16.99 -11.44
CA LYS A 169 19.34 -16.14 -12.67
C LYS A 169 18.14 -16.33 -13.62
N LYS A 170 17.44 -17.46 -13.56
CA LYS A 170 16.35 -17.80 -14.47
C LYS A 170 14.98 -17.28 -14.05
N VAL A 171 14.83 -16.74 -12.83
CA VAL A 171 13.52 -16.39 -12.26
C VAL A 171 13.45 -14.91 -11.94
N THR A 172 12.73 -14.18 -12.78
CA THR A 172 12.54 -12.72 -12.65
C THR A 172 11.11 -12.31 -12.33
N ILE A 173 10.24 -13.30 -12.09
CA ILE A 173 8.80 -13.14 -11.86
C ILE A 173 8.44 -13.36 -10.38
N LYS A 174 7.21 -13.00 -10.01
CA LYS A 174 6.67 -13.06 -8.65
C LYS A 174 6.63 -14.48 -8.06
N ILE A 175 6.49 -15.50 -8.90
CA ILE A 175 6.28 -16.90 -8.49
C ILE A 175 7.51 -17.72 -8.87
N LEU A 176 8.06 -18.45 -7.89
CA LEU A 176 9.07 -19.47 -8.09
C LEU A 176 8.41 -20.85 -7.98
N TYR A 177 8.54 -21.66 -9.02
CA TYR A 177 8.00 -23.02 -9.07
C TYR A 177 9.06 -24.03 -8.67
N ILE A 178 8.73 -24.91 -7.71
CA ILE A 178 9.52 -26.08 -7.35
C ILE A 178 8.71 -27.30 -7.76
N GLU A 179 9.17 -27.99 -8.81
CA GLU A 179 8.43 -29.11 -9.41
C GLU A 179 8.55 -30.41 -8.61
N HIS A 180 9.65 -30.60 -7.87
CA HIS A 180 9.88 -31.78 -7.06
C HIS A 180 10.69 -31.39 -5.83
N LEU A 181 10.04 -31.35 -4.68
CA LEU A 181 10.73 -31.11 -3.41
C LEU A 181 11.77 -32.20 -3.14
N ILE A 182 13.01 -31.80 -2.86
CA ILE A 182 14.10 -32.72 -2.50
C ILE A 182 14.43 -32.61 -1.01
N PRO A 183 14.97 -33.66 -0.37
CA PRO A 183 15.30 -33.64 1.07
C PRO A 183 16.21 -32.47 1.48
N ASP A 184 17.14 -32.08 0.61
CA ASP A 184 18.09 -30.99 0.86
C ASP A 184 17.41 -29.61 0.96
N GLU A 185 16.18 -29.47 0.47
CA GLU A 185 15.42 -28.23 0.57
C GLU A 185 14.87 -27.97 1.97
N HIS A 186 14.77 -28.99 2.82
CA HIS A 186 14.24 -28.87 4.20
C HIS A 186 15.05 -27.91 5.09
N ASN A 187 16.32 -27.68 4.76
CA ASN A 187 17.21 -26.75 5.46
C ASN A 187 17.65 -25.59 4.56
N SER A 188 16.93 -25.35 3.47
CA SER A 188 17.32 -24.36 2.48
C SER A 188 16.54 -23.06 2.62
N HIS A 189 17.20 -21.94 2.36
CA HIS A 189 16.59 -20.63 2.48
C HIS A 189 16.26 -20.04 1.12
N PHE A 190 14.98 -19.81 0.88
CA PHE A 190 14.52 -19.05 -0.28
C PHE A 190 14.34 -17.58 0.11
N THR A 191 15.00 -16.70 -0.64
CA THR A 191 14.89 -15.26 -0.47
C THR A 191 14.31 -14.64 -1.73
N CYS A 192 13.27 -13.84 -1.58
CA CYS A 192 12.85 -12.93 -2.66
C CYS A 192 13.37 -11.52 -2.36
N ARG A 193 13.91 -10.87 -3.39
CA ARG A 193 14.20 -9.45 -3.40
C ARG A 193 13.41 -8.76 -4.50
N VAL A 194 12.91 -7.57 -4.16
CA VAL A 194 12.36 -6.66 -5.14
C VAL A 194 13.12 -5.37 -5.09
N ASN A 195 13.50 -4.87 -6.27
CA ASN A 195 14.10 -3.56 -6.38
C ASN A 195 12.99 -2.57 -6.74
N ASN A 196 12.80 -1.59 -5.88
CA ASN A 196 12.25 -0.31 -6.31
C ASN A 196 13.43 0.56 -6.77
N VAL A 197 13.21 1.51 -7.69
CA VAL A 197 14.30 2.29 -8.32
C VAL A 197 15.15 3.07 -7.27
N LEU A 198 14.63 3.25 -6.06
CA LEU A 198 15.33 3.92 -4.95
C LEU A 198 15.75 3.03 -3.77
N LYS A 199 15.06 1.91 -3.49
CA LYS A 199 15.34 1.01 -2.34
C LYS A 199 14.99 -0.44 -2.65
N SER A 200 15.75 -1.39 -2.10
CA SER A 200 15.50 -2.84 -2.23
C SER A 200 14.91 -3.39 -0.94
N GLY A 201 13.83 -4.17 -1.05
CA GLY A 201 13.24 -4.93 0.05
C GLY A 201 13.55 -6.43 -0.12
N SER A 202 13.71 -7.17 0.98
CA SER A 202 14.01 -8.60 0.93
C SER A 202 13.39 -9.38 2.08
N ASN A 203 12.98 -10.62 1.81
CA ASN A 203 12.44 -11.52 2.83
C ASN A 203 12.91 -12.96 2.62
N LYS A 204 13.03 -13.72 3.71
CA LYS A 204 13.56 -15.09 3.76
C LYS A 204 12.55 -16.02 4.43
N ILE A 205 12.39 -17.22 3.86
CA ILE A 205 11.67 -18.33 4.49
C ILE A 205 12.60 -19.53 4.71
N LEU A 206 12.32 -20.29 5.77
CA LEU A 206 12.98 -21.53 6.18
C LEU A 206 12.35 -22.74 5.46
#